data_AF-A0A8H5C8V0-F1
#
_entry.id   AF-A0A8H5C8V0-F1
#
_cell.length_a   1.000
_cell.length_b   1.000
_cell.length_c   1.000
_cell.angle_alpha   90.00
_cell.angle_beta   90.00
_cell.angle_gamma   90.00
#
_symmetry.space_group_name_H-M   'P 1'
#
loop_
_entity.id
_entity.type
_entity.pdbx_description
1 polymer ?
#
loop_
_entity_poly.entity_id
_entity_poly.type
_entity_poly.pdbx_seq_one_letter_code
_entity_poly.pdbx_strand_id
1 'polypeptide(L)'
;MSTNLQAIKPGYPASALLNVLLQHYATDFPKYTRNVNISDELWKHWNNIYEDILTHIDKVEAAEADPEWDAFDKYTNAIGPLETILLELETHLSINEVSPIPEPNGVSPLITFMLQWLENRQKFINAGEPLEKEHFTGLTDAQRAVQTDLRRALKVDDETVLGQLANLIAQHGLQDDAILERGPNDKFVSTVRDHVQTAQTDAQNFEADDFDRMGKVVFAIMAIYIPFLAHDDDKDNAHVISTKLWKAVQVFAEFLVEFVKNKAVTIDTFNEKWAVYEKVLLDEVDAFALQMVTLMRLASKVRRPFFGRTVGVIKMWQALTSSKELQAEKAATRRATLSQLLVDTMAEFEKTGKEVTAFSKVDTLEATIAERKEGYTNLVGRIKSEVDTYSDLGGKWEKLETAYGNGVAVDDENLKKFLQFIQTNESAALLTSPV
;
A
#
# COMPACT_ATOMS: atom_id res chain seq x y z
N MET A 1 24.72 1.89 2.87
CA MET A 1 25.26 1.57 4.20
C MET A 1 25.62 0.10 4.21
N SER A 2 26.78 -0.27 4.76
CA SER A 2 27.19 -1.66 4.93
C SER A 2 26.64 -2.13 6.29
N THR A 3 25.51 -2.82 6.28
CA THR A 3 25.07 -3.59 7.45
C THR A 3 26.00 -4.80 7.53
N ASN A 4 26.88 -4.82 8.54
CA ASN A 4 27.41 -6.10 9.02
C ASN A 4 26.18 -6.91 9.38
N LEU A 5 25.84 -7.93 8.58
CA LEU A 5 24.87 -8.93 8.96
C LEU A 5 25.38 -9.54 10.27
N GLN A 6 24.86 -9.07 11.40
CA GLN A 6 25.06 -9.78 12.66
C GLN A 6 24.59 -11.20 12.42
N ALA A 7 25.47 -12.16 12.69
CA ALA A 7 25.13 -13.56 12.53
C ALA A 7 23.97 -13.86 13.48
N ILE A 8 22.80 -14.21 12.93
CA ILE A 8 21.64 -14.63 13.71
C ILE A 8 22.05 -15.86 14.51
N LYS A 9 21.89 -15.82 15.84
CA LYS A 9 22.29 -16.92 16.73
C LYS A 9 21.62 -18.22 16.27
N PRO A 10 22.36 -19.35 16.19
CA PRO A 10 21.74 -20.65 15.92
C PRO A 10 20.67 -20.94 16.96
N GLY A 11 19.47 -21.33 16.49
CA GLY A 11 18.34 -21.62 17.35
C GLY A 11 18.15 -23.10 17.65
N TYR A 12 17.17 -23.36 18.50
CA TYR A 12 16.63 -24.70 18.75
C TYR A 12 15.60 -25.09 17.68
N PRO A 13 15.27 -26.39 17.53
CA PRO A 13 14.25 -26.85 16.57
C PRO A 13 12.91 -26.11 16.69
N ALA A 14 12.47 -25.80 17.91
CA ALA A 14 11.23 -25.05 18.17
C ALA A 14 11.23 -23.62 17.60
N SER A 15 12.41 -23.06 17.33
CA SER A 15 12.62 -21.68 16.85
C SER A 15 13.16 -21.62 15.42
N ALA A 16 13.20 -22.77 14.72
CA ALA A 16 13.85 -22.87 13.42
C ALA A 16 13.17 -22.01 12.34
N LEU A 17 11.83 -21.92 12.36
CA LEU A 17 11.09 -21.06 11.42
C LEU A 17 11.41 -19.58 11.64
N LEU A 18 11.45 -19.11 12.88
CA LEU A 18 11.88 -17.74 13.22
C LEU A 18 13.27 -17.42 12.67
N ASN A 19 14.23 -18.34 12.84
CA ASN A 19 15.58 -18.18 12.32
C ASN A 19 15.60 -17.99 10.80
N VAL A 20 14.86 -18.83 10.06
CA VAL A 20 14.75 -18.77 8.60
C VAL A 20 14.09 -17.48 8.14
N LEU A 21 13.00 -17.06 8.78
CA LEU A 21 12.29 -15.81 8.45
C LEU A 21 13.19 -14.59 8.70
N LEU A 22 13.91 -14.55 9.83
CA LEU A 22 14.86 -13.48 10.12
C LEU A 22 16.02 -13.42 9.14
N GLN A 23 16.56 -14.57 8.71
CA GLN A 23 17.59 -14.64 7.67
C GLN A 23 17.09 -14.13 6.31
N HIS A 24 15.83 -14.43 5.98
CA HIS A 24 15.21 -13.92 4.77
C HIS A 24 15.16 -12.39 4.78
N TYR A 25 14.65 -11.78 5.86
CA TYR A 25 14.62 -10.32 5.99
C TYR A 25 16.01 -9.70 6.07
N ALA A 26 16.96 -10.35 6.75
CA ALA A 26 18.35 -9.90 6.79
C ALA A 26 18.98 -9.85 5.38
N THR A 27 18.56 -10.75 4.49
CA THR A 27 19.01 -10.77 3.09
C THR A 27 18.33 -9.70 2.25
N ASP A 28 17.07 -9.37 2.56
CA ASP A 28 16.21 -8.58 1.70
C ASP A 28 16.19 -7.09 2.04
N PHE A 29 16.13 -6.72 3.32
CA PHE A 29 16.14 -5.32 3.75
C PHE A 29 17.35 -4.52 3.25
N PRO A 30 18.58 -5.07 3.18
CA PRO A 30 19.72 -4.33 2.61
C PRO A 30 19.55 -3.94 1.14
N LYS A 31 18.64 -4.59 0.40
CA LYS A 31 18.34 -4.28 -1.00
C LYS A 31 17.33 -3.16 -1.15
N TYR A 32 16.63 -2.82 -0.07
CA TYR A 32 15.60 -1.80 -0.12
C TYR A 32 16.21 -0.43 -0.43
N THR A 33 15.52 0.32 -1.27
CA THR A 33 15.80 1.72 -1.56
C THR A 33 14.77 2.65 -0.91
N ARG A 34 13.66 2.08 -0.40
CA ARG A 34 12.62 2.73 0.42
C ARG A 34 12.57 2.12 1.81
N ASN A 35 12.12 2.90 2.80
CA ASN A 35 11.92 2.40 4.17
C ASN A 35 13.20 1.76 4.75
N VAL A 36 14.37 2.30 4.39
CA VAL A 36 15.67 1.67 4.67
C VAL A 36 15.94 1.68 6.16
N ASN A 37 15.73 2.81 6.81
CA ASN A 37 16.00 2.95 8.23
C ASN A 37 14.94 2.22 9.07
N ILE A 38 13.65 2.36 8.75
CA ILE A 38 12.59 1.67 9.50
C ILE A 38 12.69 0.14 9.36
N SER A 39 13.08 -0.38 8.19
CA SER A 39 13.26 -1.83 8.00
C SER A 39 14.45 -2.37 8.80
N ASP A 40 15.58 -1.66 8.82
CA ASP A 40 16.74 -2.00 9.67
C ASP A 40 16.37 -2.00 11.16
N GLU A 41 15.64 -0.98 11.62
CA GLU A 41 15.22 -0.87 13.01
C GLU A 41 14.22 -1.96 13.41
N LEU A 42 13.27 -2.27 12.52
CA LEU A 42 12.31 -3.35 12.72
C LEU A 42 13.01 -4.71 12.82
N TRP A 43 13.99 -4.97 11.95
CA TRP A 43 14.79 -6.20 12.00
C TRP A 43 15.55 -6.34 13.31
N LYS A 44 16.18 -5.26 13.82
CA LYS A 44 16.85 -5.28 15.13
C LYS A 44 15.90 -5.68 16.24
N HIS A 45 14.70 -5.10 16.29
CA HIS A 45 13.72 -5.47 17.32
C HIS A 45 13.28 -6.92 17.21
N TRP A 46 13.04 -7.43 16.00
CA TRP A 46 12.71 -8.84 15.80
C TRP A 46 13.85 -9.78 16.20
N ASN A 47 15.10 -9.46 15.84
CA ASN A 47 16.26 -10.24 16.23
C ASN A 47 16.46 -10.24 17.75
N ASN A 48 16.26 -9.10 18.42
CA ASN A 48 16.34 -9.00 19.87
C ASN A 48 15.27 -9.86 20.57
N ILE A 49 14.04 -9.88 20.05
CA ILE A 49 12.97 -10.78 20.56
C ILE A 49 13.39 -12.24 20.39
N TYR A 50 13.92 -12.59 19.23
CA TYR A 50 14.41 -13.93 18.96
C TYR A 50 15.53 -14.35 19.92
N GLU A 51 16.50 -13.48 20.17
CA GLU A 51 17.58 -13.74 21.14
C GLU A 51 17.05 -13.90 22.57
N ASP A 52 16.04 -13.14 22.97
CA ASP A 52 15.40 -13.30 24.29
C ASP A 52 14.60 -14.61 24.38
N ILE A 53 13.92 -15.03 23.30
CA ILE A 53 13.30 -16.37 23.20
C ILE A 53 14.37 -17.45 23.40
N LEU A 54 15.51 -17.36 22.70
CA LEU A 54 16.59 -18.32 22.84
C LEU A 54 17.17 -18.34 24.27
N THR A 55 17.25 -17.18 24.92
CA THR A 55 17.72 -17.08 26.32
C THR A 55 16.81 -17.84 27.28
N HIS A 56 15.49 -17.82 27.07
CA HIS A 56 14.56 -18.62 27.89
C HIS A 56 14.62 -20.11 27.57
N ILE A 57 14.82 -20.50 26.31
CA ILE A 57 15.06 -21.91 25.96
C ILE A 57 16.36 -22.41 26.60
N ASP A 58 17.43 -21.61 26.56
CA ASP A 58 18.73 -21.92 27.20
C ASP A 58 18.56 -22.18 28.71
N LYS A 59 17.69 -21.44 29.40
CA LYS A 59 17.38 -21.68 30.84
C LYS A 59 16.68 -23.02 31.06
N VAL A 60 15.71 -23.37 30.22
CA VAL A 60 14.97 -24.64 30.31
C VAL A 60 15.89 -25.82 30.05
N GLU A 61 16.77 -25.73 29.04
CA GLU A 61 17.74 -26.79 28.71
C GLU A 61 18.81 -26.96 29.80
N ALA A 62 19.18 -25.88 30.50
CA ALA A 62 20.14 -25.91 31.59
C ALA A 62 19.56 -26.38 32.94
N ALA A 63 18.24 -26.56 33.03
CA ALA A 63 17.57 -26.95 34.27
C ALA A 63 17.83 -28.43 34.61
N GLU A 64 18.52 -28.69 35.74
CA GLU A 64 18.88 -30.07 36.14
C GLU A 64 17.80 -30.75 37.00
N ALA A 65 17.39 -30.11 38.10
CA ALA A 65 16.53 -30.72 39.13
C ALA A 65 15.19 -30.01 39.33
N ASP A 66 15.16 -28.67 39.18
CA ASP A 66 13.95 -27.86 39.32
C ASP A 66 13.51 -27.35 37.94
N PRO A 67 12.27 -27.66 37.48
CA PRO A 67 11.82 -27.22 36.17
C PRO A 67 11.61 -25.70 36.06
N GLU A 68 12.16 -25.10 35.01
CA GLU A 68 12.04 -23.66 34.69
C GLU A 68 10.72 -23.32 33.96
N TRP A 69 9.59 -23.53 34.63
CA TRP A 69 8.25 -23.34 34.05
C TRP A 69 7.97 -21.91 33.54
N ASP A 70 8.44 -20.88 34.25
CA ASP A 70 8.26 -19.48 33.81
C ASP A 70 9.01 -19.20 32.49
N ALA A 71 10.24 -19.71 32.34
CA ALA A 71 10.98 -19.59 31.09
C ALA A 71 10.31 -20.38 29.96
N PHE A 72 9.80 -21.58 30.27
CA PHE A 72 9.04 -22.40 29.33
C PHE A 72 7.80 -21.68 28.79
N ASP A 73 6.98 -21.12 29.67
CA ASP A 73 5.78 -20.37 29.29
C ASP A 73 6.13 -19.12 28.48
N LYS A 74 7.18 -18.40 28.84
CA LYS A 74 7.62 -17.20 28.13
C LYS A 74 8.03 -17.49 26.70
N TYR A 75 8.89 -18.48 26.46
CA TYR A 75 9.35 -18.74 25.10
C TYR A 75 8.25 -19.36 24.23
N THR A 76 7.43 -20.26 24.77
CA THR A 76 6.36 -20.93 24.00
C THR A 76 5.25 -19.96 23.60
N ASN A 77 4.88 -19.03 24.48
CA ASN A 77 3.87 -18.01 24.18
C ASN A 77 4.37 -16.92 23.20
N ALA A 78 5.68 -16.76 23.04
CA ALA A 78 6.25 -15.73 22.16
C ALA A 78 6.51 -16.21 20.72
N ILE A 79 6.80 -17.50 20.51
CA ILE A 79 7.16 -18.03 19.18
C ILE A 79 6.04 -17.80 18.16
N GLY A 80 4.83 -18.32 18.41
CA GLY A 80 3.71 -18.23 17.46
C GLY A 80 3.32 -16.80 17.07
N PRO A 81 3.20 -15.86 18.02
CA PRO A 81 2.98 -14.45 17.72
C PRO A 81 4.09 -13.82 16.87
N LEU A 82 5.38 -14.11 17.14
CA LEU A 82 6.47 -13.57 16.32
C LEU A 82 6.48 -14.15 14.91
N GLU A 83 6.21 -15.46 14.76
CA GLU A 83 6.06 -16.09 13.44
C GLU A 83 4.96 -15.42 12.63
N THR A 84 3.82 -15.14 13.27
CA THR A 84 2.68 -14.47 12.63
C THR A 84 3.08 -13.09 12.12
N ILE A 85 3.74 -12.26 12.94
CA ILE A 85 4.21 -10.92 12.54
C ILE A 85 5.17 -11.00 11.35
N LEU A 86 6.13 -11.93 11.40
CA LEU A 86 7.12 -12.12 10.36
C LEU A 86 6.50 -12.65 9.05
N LEU A 87 5.43 -13.43 9.11
CA LEU A 87 4.71 -13.91 7.93
C LEU A 87 3.75 -12.86 7.35
N GLU A 88 3.18 -12.00 8.20
CA GLU A 88 2.19 -10.98 7.83
C GLU A 88 2.81 -9.71 7.23
N LEU A 89 4.11 -9.47 7.41
CA LEU A 89 4.82 -8.43 6.65
C LEU A 89 4.94 -8.88 5.18
N GLU A 90 3.82 -8.85 4.45
CA GLU A 90 3.72 -9.00 2.99
C GLU A 90 4.35 -7.77 2.30
N THR A 91 5.65 -7.55 2.54
CA THR A 91 6.45 -6.55 1.84
C THR A 91 7.34 -7.26 0.85
N HIS A 92 6.84 -7.42 -0.38
CA HIS A 92 7.64 -7.97 -1.45
C HIS A 92 8.86 -7.08 -1.72
N LEU A 93 10.04 -7.72 -1.82
CA LEU A 93 11.27 -7.11 -2.36
C LEU A 93 11.01 -6.18 -3.54
N SER A 94 10.18 -6.64 -4.48
CA SER A 94 9.87 -5.93 -5.73
C SER A 94 9.23 -4.54 -5.53
N ILE A 95 8.67 -4.25 -4.35
CA ILE A 95 8.01 -2.98 -4.06
C ILE A 95 8.95 -2.00 -3.31
N ASN A 96 9.95 -2.51 -2.57
CA ASN A 96 10.87 -1.67 -1.81
C ASN A 96 12.26 -1.53 -2.46
N GLU A 97 12.59 -2.34 -3.46
CA GLU A 97 13.79 -2.17 -4.30
C GLU A 97 13.65 -1.06 -5.35
N VAL A 98 12.42 -0.64 -5.67
CA VAL A 98 12.14 0.41 -6.66
C VAL A 98 12.41 1.81 -6.12
N SER A 99 12.86 2.71 -7.00
CA SER A 99 13.23 4.10 -6.71
C SER A 99 12.35 4.76 -5.63
N PRO A 100 12.92 5.45 -4.63
CA PRO A 100 12.14 6.07 -3.54
C PRO A 100 11.29 7.26 -4.00
N ILE A 101 11.55 7.75 -5.20
CA ILE A 101 10.87 8.88 -5.84
C ILE A 101 10.20 8.42 -7.13
N PRO A 102 9.09 9.05 -7.54
CA PRO A 102 8.46 8.73 -8.80
C PRO A 102 9.37 9.10 -9.98
N GLU A 103 9.38 8.26 -11.01
CA GLU A 103 10.12 8.46 -12.28
C GLU A 103 9.19 9.01 -13.37
N PRO A 104 9.69 9.74 -14.38
CA PRO A 104 8.88 10.28 -15.48
C PRO A 104 7.97 9.21 -16.11
N ASN A 105 6.67 9.47 -16.08
CA ASN A 105 5.62 8.59 -16.58
C ASN A 105 4.33 9.41 -16.72
N GLY A 106 3.27 8.79 -17.24
CA GLY A 106 1.94 9.41 -17.25
C GLY A 106 1.39 9.68 -15.83
N VAL A 107 0.47 10.64 -15.73
CA VAL A 107 -0.14 11.09 -14.45
C VAL A 107 -0.74 9.93 -13.64
N SER A 108 -1.44 8.98 -14.27
CA SER A 108 -2.10 7.86 -13.57
C SER A 108 -1.12 6.86 -12.93
N PRO A 109 -0.09 6.36 -13.65
CA PRO A 109 1.02 5.61 -13.04
C PRO A 109 1.69 6.33 -11.87
N LEU A 110 1.91 7.65 -11.98
CA LEU A 110 2.52 8.46 -10.91
C LEU A 110 1.66 8.53 -9.65
N ILE A 111 0.34 8.64 -9.80
CA ILE A 111 -0.59 8.60 -8.66
C ILE A 111 -0.58 7.21 -8.03
N THR A 112 -0.59 6.14 -8.83
CA THR A 112 -0.53 4.76 -8.33
C THR A 112 0.73 4.54 -7.49
N PHE A 113 1.88 5.00 -7.99
CA PHE A 113 3.16 4.97 -7.27
C PHE A 113 3.05 5.64 -5.90
N MET A 114 2.50 6.86 -5.85
CA MET A 114 2.40 7.66 -4.62
C MET A 114 1.52 6.97 -3.56
N LEU A 115 0.44 6.32 -4.00
CA LEU A 115 -0.47 5.61 -3.09
C LEU A 115 0.15 4.33 -2.54
N GLN A 116 0.82 3.57 -3.41
CA GLN A 116 1.58 2.40 -2.99
C GLN A 116 2.66 2.79 -1.99
N TRP A 117 3.35 3.92 -2.21
CA TRP A 117 4.35 4.43 -1.27
C TRP A 117 3.75 4.63 0.13
N LEU A 118 2.59 5.29 0.24
CA LEU A 118 1.92 5.53 1.52
C LEU A 118 1.44 4.21 2.18
N GLU A 119 0.88 3.29 1.40
CA GLU A 119 0.44 1.99 1.91
C GLU A 119 1.61 1.16 2.45
N ASN A 120 2.72 1.10 1.71
CA ASN A 120 3.92 0.38 2.14
C ASN A 120 4.52 0.97 3.40
N ARG A 121 4.56 2.30 3.50
CA ARG A 121 4.99 3.01 4.70
C ARG A 121 4.20 2.53 5.93
N GLN A 122 2.88 2.42 5.81
CA GLN A 122 2.01 2.00 6.91
C GLN A 122 2.25 0.54 7.33
N LYS A 123 2.62 -0.35 6.39
CA LYS A 123 2.90 -1.76 6.71
C LYS A 123 4.04 -1.92 7.73
N PHE A 124 5.11 -1.13 7.63
CA PHE A 124 6.22 -1.20 8.58
C PHE A 124 5.83 -0.71 9.98
N ILE A 125 5.03 0.35 10.06
CA ILE A 125 4.50 0.86 11.34
C ILE A 125 3.65 -0.22 12.01
N ASN A 126 2.70 -0.78 11.25
CA ASN A 126 1.78 -1.80 11.74
C ASN A 126 2.50 -3.09 12.18
N ALA A 127 3.64 -3.43 11.55
CA ALA A 127 4.42 -4.60 11.94
C ALA A 127 5.16 -4.42 13.28
N GLY A 128 5.39 -3.18 13.71
CA GLY A 128 5.97 -2.87 15.01
C GLY A 128 4.97 -2.87 16.17
N GLU A 129 3.69 -2.58 15.92
CA GLU A 129 2.68 -2.43 16.99
C GLU A 129 2.51 -3.69 17.85
N PRO A 130 2.48 -4.92 17.29
CA PRO A 130 2.31 -6.11 18.10
C PRO A 130 3.50 -6.40 19.02
N LEU A 131 4.68 -5.83 18.77
CA LEU A 131 5.90 -6.07 19.55
C LEU A 131 5.84 -5.47 20.96
N GLU A 132 4.88 -4.56 21.21
CA GLU A 132 4.63 -3.97 22.53
C GLU A 132 3.55 -4.72 23.33
N LYS A 133 3.04 -5.85 22.82
CA LYS A 133 2.05 -6.68 23.50
C LYS A 133 2.67 -7.60 24.55
N GLU A 134 1.82 -8.10 25.44
CA GLU A 134 2.19 -8.92 26.61
C GLU A 134 3.09 -10.12 26.28
N HIS A 135 2.87 -10.77 25.12
CA HIS A 135 3.67 -11.90 24.66
C HIS A 135 5.17 -11.59 24.54
N PHE A 136 5.57 -10.32 24.38
CA PHE A 136 6.96 -9.91 24.19
C PHE A 136 7.52 -9.06 25.32
N THR A 137 6.67 -8.32 26.05
CA THR A 137 7.11 -7.51 27.19
C THR A 137 7.51 -8.37 28.39
N GLY A 138 7.01 -9.61 28.49
CA GLY A 138 7.42 -10.58 29.51
C GLY A 138 8.75 -11.30 29.22
N LEU A 139 9.36 -11.12 28.04
CA LEU A 139 10.59 -11.81 27.66
C LEU A 139 11.85 -11.21 28.30
N THR A 140 11.85 -9.92 28.62
CA THR A 140 13.00 -9.22 29.18
C THR A 140 12.56 -8.13 30.13
N ASP A 141 13.36 -7.88 31.17
CA ASP A 141 13.11 -6.80 32.13
C ASP A 141 13.43 -5.41 31.53
N ALA A 142 14.10 -5.37 30.37
CA ALA A 142 14.41 -4.13 29.68
C ALA A 142 13.18 -3.56 28.96
N GLN A 143 12.85 -2.30 29.25
CA GLN A 143 11.84 -1.58 28.48
C GLN A 143 12.34 -1.39 27.04
N ARG A 144 11.61 -1.94 26.07
CA ARG A 144 11.85 -1.68 24.64
C ARG A 144 11.00 -0.50 24.19
N ALA A 145 11.65 0.56 23.71
CA ALA A 145 10.96 1.73 23.15
C ALA A 145 10.60 1.54 21.67
N VAL A 146 10.03 0.37 21.32
CA VAL A 146 9.89 -0.09 19.93
C VAL A 146 9.23 0.97 19.04
N GLN A 147 8.05 1.47 19.42
CA GLN A 147 7.36 2.47 18.60
C GLN A 147 8.14 3.78 18.48
N THR A 148 8.86 4.18 19.51
CA THR A 148 9.66 5.41 19.48
C THR A 148 10.84 5.26 18.51
N ASP A 149 11.53 4.13 18.56
CA ASP A 149 12.68 3.85 17.70
C ASP A 149 12.27 3.70 16.23
N LEU A 150 11.17 2.97 15.96
CA LEU A 150 10.59 2.85 14.62
C LEU A 150 10.14 4.19 14.05
N ARG A 151 9.47 5.04 14.84
CA ARG A 151 9.05 6.39 14.41
C ARG A 151 10.25 7.28 14.10
N ARG A 152 11.32 7.20 14.89
CA ARG A 152 12.57 7.94 14.63
C ARG A 152 13.22 7.48 13.34
N ALA A 153 13.33 6.18 13.13
CA ALA A 153 13.88 5.61 11.91
C ALA A 153 13.06 6.01 10.67
N LEU A 154 11.73 5.96 10.79
CA LEU A 154 10.81 6.39 9.74
C LEU A 154 10.94 7.87 9.39
N LYS A 155 11.11 8.74 10.39
CA LYS A 155 11.36 10.16 10.18
C LYS A 155 12.59 10.37 9.27
N VAL A 156 13.67 9.61 9.49
CA VAL A 156 14.88 9.71 8.65
C VAL A 156 14.61 9.27 7.20
N ASP A 157 13.85 8.20 7.01
CA ASP A 157 13.42 7.77 5.66
C ASP A 157 12.58 8.86 4.98
N ASP A 158 11.59 9.40 5.67
CA ASP A 158 10.71 10.45 5.16
C ASP A 158 11.50 11.74 4.82
N GLU A 159 12.40 12.19 5.69
CA GLU A 159 13.27 13.35 5.46
C GLU A 159 14.17 13.16 4.22
N THR A 160 14.68 11.95 4.02
CA THR A 160 15.50 11.61 2.87
C THR A 160 14.71 11.74 1.57
N VAL A 161 13.51 11.16 1.52
CA VAL A 161 12.61 11.24 0.35
C VAL A 161 12.19 12.68 0.09
N LEU A 162 11.81 13.40 1.16
CA LEU A 162 11.38 14.79 1.09
C LEU A 162 12.48 15.71 0.54
N GLY A 163 13.71 15.54 1.01
CA GLY A 163 14.88 16.27 0.51
C GLY A 163 15.16 15.98 -0.96
N GLN A 164 15.05 14.71 -1.39
CA GLN A 164 15.21 14.34 -2.79
C GLN A 164 14.15 15.00 -3.69
N LEU A 165 12.87 14.91 -3.31
CA LEU A 165 11.78 15.52 -4.08
C LEU A 165 11.90 17.04 -4.18
N ALA A 166 12.17 17.71 -3.06
CA ALA A 166 12.33 19.16 -3.03
C ALA A 166 13.52 19.61 -3.90
N ASN A 167 14.63 18.86 -3.89
CA ASN A 167 15.78 19.14 -4.75
C ASN A 167 15.43 18.95 -6.23
N LEU A 168 14.70 17.90 -6.58
CA LEU A 168 14.29 17.64 -7.97
C LEU A 168 13.34 18.72 -8.49
N ILE A 169 12.35 19.14 -7.69
CA ILE A 169 11.45 20.24 -8.04
C ILE A 169 12.22 21.56 -8.23
N ALA A 170 13.15 21.86 -7.32
CA ALA A 170 13.96 23.07 -7.40
C ALA A 170 14.88 23.10 -8.63
N GLN A 171 15.46 21.95 -8.99
CA GLN A 171 16.39 21.82 -10.12
C GLN A 171 15.69 21.56 -11.46
N HIS A 172 14.38 21.31 -11.46
CA HIS A 172 13.63 20.99 -12.68
C HIS A 172 13.76 22.12 -13.73
N GLY A 173 13.82 21.78 -15.01
CA GLY A 173 14.04 22.77 -16.09
C GLY A 173 12.84 23.67 -16.39
N LEU A 174 11.63 23.26 -16.00
CA LEU A 174 10.37 23.96 -16.28
C LEU A 174 10.39 25.41 -15.77
N GLN A 175 9.88 26.34 -16.57
CA GLN A 175 9.87 27.76 -16.26
C GLN A 175 8.43 28.31 -16.27
N ASP A 176 8.21 29.45 -15.63
CA ASP A 176 6.88 30.07 -15.56
C ASP A 176 6.30 30.41 -16.95
N ASP A 177 7.17 30.69 -17.93
CA ASP A 177 6.78 31.02 -19.30
C ASP A 177 6.31 29.83 -20.13
N ALA A 178 6.54 28.61 -19.67
CA ALA A 178 6.01 27.40 -20.29
C ALA A 178 4.51 27.19 -20.00
N ILE A 179 3.93 27.94 -19.07
CA ILE A 179 2.52 27.78 -18.67
C ILE A 179 1.60 28.53 -19.65
N LEU A 180 0.63 27.81 -20.22
CA LEU A 180 -0.33 28.34 -21.19
C LEU A 180 -1.29 29.34 -20.55
N GLU A 181 -1.62 30.39 -21.31
CA GLU A 181 -2.61 31.42 -20.94
C GLU A 181 -2.29 32.17 -19.63
N ARG A 182 -1.02 32.16 -19.20
CA ARG A 182 -0.60 32.86 -17.99
C ARG A 182 -0.74 34.38 -18.13
N GLY A 183 -1.10 35.04 -17.05
CA GLY A 183 -0.98 36.49 -16.93
C GLY A 183 0.49 36.92 -16.92
N PRO A 184 0.81 38.16 -17.35
CA PRO A 184 2.19 38.67 -17.43
C PRO A 184 2.93 38.69 -16.08
N ASN A 185 2.21 38.64 -14.96
CA ASN A 185 2.76 38.65 -13.60
C ASN A 185 2.64 37.29 -12.90
N ASP A 186 2.09 36.27 -13.56
CA ASP A 186 1.90 34.96 -12.93
C ASP A 186 3.22 34.21 -12.84
N LYS A 187 3.50 33.71 -11.63
CA LYS A 187 4.74 33.04 -11.23
C LYS A 187 4.44 31.67 -10.62
N PHE A 188 3.69 30.84 -11.34
CA PHE A 188 3.19 29.57 -10.82
C PHE A 188 4.31 28.61 -10.40
N VAL A 189 5.24 28.32 -11.32
CA VAL A 189 6.30 27.33 -11.14
C VAL A 189 7.28 27.81 -10.07
N SER A 190 7.70 29.08 -10.13
CA SER A 190 8.62 29.64 -9.12
C SER A 190 7.99 29.71 -7.73
N THR A 191 6.72 30.13 -7.61
CA THR A 191 6.03 30.16 -6.30
C THR A 191 5.86 28.75 -5.74
N VAL A 192 5.52 27.76 -6.58
CA VAL A 192 5.43 26.36 -6.16
C VAL A 192 6.76 25.85 -5.61
N ARG A 193 7.89 26.15 -6.28
CA ARG A 193 9.22 25.79 -5.78
C ARG A 193 9.48 26.40 -4.40
N ASP A 194 9.21 27.69 -4.23
CA ASP A 194 9.44 28.39 -2.96
C ASP A 194 8.60 27.78 -1.82
N HIS A 195 7.33 27.48 -2.09
CA HIS A 195 6.44 26.83 -1.12
C HIS A 195 6.87 25.40 -0.79
N VAL A 196 7.29 24.60 -1.77
CA VAL A 196 7.82 23.24 -1.55
C VAL A 196 9.07 23.28 -0.68
N GLN A 197 10.00 24.19 -0.96
CA GLN A 197 11.23 24.32 -0.16
C GLN A 197 10.95 24.79 1.27
N THR A 198 9.99 25.71 1.42
CA THR A 198 9.53 26.17 2.73
C THR A 198 8.90 25.00 3.51
N ALA A 199 7.95 24.29 2.92
CA ALA A 199 7.29 23.14 3.54
C ALA A 199 8.29 22.03 3.90
N GLN A 200 9.26 21.74 3.02
CA GLN A 200 10.31 20.76 3.28
C GLN A 200 11.19 21.17 4.46
N THR A 201 11.62 22.43 4.52
CA THR A 201 12.45 22.95 5.62
C THR A 201 11.69 22.91 6.94
N ASP A 202 10.44 23.38 6.95
CA ASP A 202 9.64 23.44 8.17
C ASP A 202 9.29 22.03 8.69
N ALA A 203 9.10 21.05 7.80
CA ALA A 203 8.77 19.67 8.17
C ALA A 203 9.94 18.96 8.90
N GLN A 204 11.19 19.39 8.71
CA GLN A 204 12.34 18.84 9.47
C GLN A 204 12.19 19.06 10.99
N ASN A 205 11.41 20.06 11.40
CA ASN A 205 11.13 20.37 12.79
C ASN A 205 10.02 19.48 13.40
N PHE A 206 9.41 18.58 12.63
CA PHE A 206 8.45 17.63 13.19
C PHE A 206 9.10 16.68 14.18
N GLU A 207 8.40 16.37 15.27
CA GLU A 207 8.84 15.36 16.22
C GLU A 207 8.57 13.96 15.65
N ALA A 208 9.20 12.93 16.21
CA ALA A 208 8.97 11.54 15.78
C ALA A 208 7.48 11.13 15.90
N ASP A 209 6.77 11.70 16.87
CA ASP A 209 5.33 11.45 17.05
C ASP A 209 4.43 12.15 16.03
N ASP A 210 4.96 13.11 15.26
CA ASP A 210 4.25 13.73 14.13
C ASP A 210 4.41 12.88 12.83
N PHE A 211 4.76 11.60 12.92
CA PHE A 211 5.04 10.74 11.75
C PHE A 211 3.88 10.70 10.76
N ASP A 212 2.61 10.69 11.18
CA ASP A 212 1.48 10.72 10.25
C ASP A 212 1.44 12.01 9.44
N ARG A 213 1.73 13.15 10.07
CA ARG A 213 1.84 14.44 9.37
C ARG A 213 3.00 14.43 8.39
N MET A 214 4.16 13.93 8.80
CA MET A 214 5.33 13.82 7.92
C MET A 214 5.00 13.00 6.66
N GLY A 215 4.34 11.85 6.82
CA GLY A 215 3.90 11.03 5.69
C GLY A 215 2.96 11.78 4.73
N LYS A 216 2.07 12.64 5.25
CA LYS A 216 1.19 13.50 4.43
C LYS A 216 1.96 14.59 3.69
N VAL A 217 3.01 15.15 4.29
CA VAL A 217 3.87 16.15 3.63
C VAL A 217 4.64 15.52 2.47
N VAL A 218 5.25 14.35 2.68
CA VAL A 218 5.94 13.61 1.62
C VAL A 218 4.98 13.28 0.48
N PHE A 219 3.79 12.76 0.83
CA PHE A 219 2.72 12.48 -0.13
C PHE A 219 2.31 13.74 -0.94
N ALA A 220 2.11 14.89 -0.28
CA ALA A 220 1.74 16.12 -0.96
C ALA A 220 2.83 16.60 -1.93
N ILE A 221 4.10 16.56 -1.53
CA ILE A 221 5.21 16.98 -2.38
C ILE A 221 5.39 16.02 -3.56
N MET A 222 5.20 14.71 -3.35
CA MET A 222 5.13 13.76 -4.49
C MET A 222 4.03 14.16 -5.47
N ALA A 223 2.83 14.51 -4.98
CA ALA A 223 1.74 14.91 -5.85
C ALA A 223 1.97 16.25 -6.58
N ILE A 224 2.67 17.19 -5.94
CA ILE A 224 3.11 18.45 -6.55
C ILE A 224 4.20 18.20 -7.60
N TYR A 225 4.99 17.14 -7.46
CA TYR A 225 6.01 16.77 -8.43
C TYR A 225 5.43 16.15 -9.72
N ILE A 226 4.21 15.60 -9.67
CA ILE A 226 3.57 14.93 -10.82
C ILE A 226 3.51 15.81 -12.09
N PRO A 227 3.04 17.07 -12.05
CA PRO A 227 3.05 17.94 -13.23
C PRO A 227 4.44 18.22 -13.79
N PHE A 228 5.49 18.26 -12.96
CA PHE A 228 6.86 18.41 -13.43
C PHE A 228 7.30 17.18 -14.23
N LEU A 229 7.09 15.98 -13.67
CA LEU A 229 7.42 14.71 -14.32
C LEU A 229 6.61 14.45 -15.60
N ALA A 230 5.31 14.73 -15.56
CA ALA A 230 4.43 14.54 -16.71
C ALA A 230 4.80 15.48 -17.88
N HIS A 231 5.31 16.68 -17.58
CA HIS A 231 5.82 17.58 -18.61
C HIS A 231 7.05 17.01 -19.32
N ASP A 232 7.94 16.31 -18.61
CA ASP A 232 9.13 15.71 -19.24
C ASP A 232 8.77 14.54 -20.18
N ASP A 233 7.70 13.81 -19.87
CA ASP A 233 7.16 12.70 -20.67
C ASP A 233 6.32 13.19 -21.88
N ASP A 234 5.51 14.24 -21.70
CA ASP A 234 4.59 14.78 -22.69
C ASP A 234 4.54 16.32 -22.64
N LYS A 235 5.55 16.95 -23.24
CA LYS A 235 5.75 18.43 -23.23
C LYS A 235 4.60 19.21 -23.88
N ASP A 236 3.86 18.56 -24.77
CA ASP A 236 2.74 19.18 -25.50
C ASP A 236 1.38 18.91 -24.83
N ASN A 237 1.38 18.26 -23.65
CA ASN A 237 0.17 17.97 -22.91
C ASN A 237 -0.48 19.25 -22.37
N ALA A 238 -1.52 19.73 -23.06
CA ALA A 238 -2.20 20.98 -22.74
C ALA A 238 -2.69 21.06 -21.28
N HIS A 239 -3.09 19.93 -20.66
CA HIS A 239 -3.45 19.86 -19.25
C HIS A 239 -2.30 20.23 -18.34
N VAL A 240 -1.15 19.57 -18.56
CA VAL A 240 0.02 19.60 -17.67
C VAL A 240 0.65 20.99 -17.65
N ILE A 241 0.54 21.73 -18.74
CA ILE A 241 1.00 23.13 -18.85
C ILE A 241 -0.14 24.15 -18.72
N SER A 242 -1.35 23.74 -18.31
CA SER A 242 -2.49 24.66 -18.18
C SER A 242 -2.37 25.57 -16.96
N THR A 243 -2.79 26.84 -17.10
CA THR A 243 -2.96 27.76 -15.96
C THR A 243 -3.89 27.18 -14.89
N LYS A 244 -4.92 26.41 -15.28
CA LYS A 244 -5.85 25.79 -14.34
C LYS A 244 -5.15 24.82 -13.38
N LEU A 245 -4.34 23.91 -13.93
CA LEU A 245 -3.58 22.95 -13.12
C LEU A 245 -2.57 23.68 -12.23
N TRP A 246 -1.75 24.55 -12.81
CA TRP A 246 -0.68 25.22 -12.07
C TRP A 246 -1.18 26.14 -10.96
N LYS A 247 -2.34 26.77 -11.14
CA LYS A 247 -3.02 27.49 -10.06
C LYS A 247 -3.44 26.56 -8.92
N ALA A 248 -3.95 25.36 -9.23
CA ALA A 248 -4.31 24.38 -8.20
C ALA A 248 -3.08 23.83 -7.48
N VAL A 249 -1.98 23.57 -8.20
CA VAL A 249 -0.68 23.18 -7.62
C VAL A 249 -0.19 24.26 -6.66
N GLN A 250 -0.21 25.53 -7.07
CA GLN A 250 0.21 26.65 -6.23
C GLN A 250 -0.63 26.76 -4.95
N VAL A 251 -1.96 26.70 -5.06
CA VAL A 251 -2.87 26.77 -3.90
C VAL A 251 -2.63 25.60 -2.95
N PHE A 252 -2.40 24.40 -3.48
CA PHE A 252 -2.12 23.23 -2.65
C PHE A 252 -0.74 23.31 -1.97
N ALA A 253 0.28 23.82 -2.67
CA ALA A 253 1.60 24.05 -2.09
C ALA A 253 1.58 25.13 -1.00
N GLU A 254 0.80 26.20 -1.18
CA GLU A 254 0.58 27.23 -0.15
C GLU A 254 -0.10 26.65 1.10
N PHE A 255 -1.17 25.88 0.89
CA PHE A 255 -1.84 25.15 1.97
C PHE A 255 -0.87 24.19 2.69
N LEU A 256 0.02 23.53 1.96
CA LEU A 256 1.00 22.63 2.57
C LEU A 256 1.94 23.37 3.54
N VAL A 257 2.38 24.58 3.20
CA VAL A 257 3.16 25.43 4.12
C VAL A 257 2.37 25.73 5.40
N GLU A 258 1.08 26.04 5.27
CA GLU A 258 0.21 26.23 6.44
C GLU A 258 0.07 24.95 7.26
N PHE A 259 -0.18 23.82 6.62
CA PHE A 259 -0.32 22.51 7.26
C PHE A 259 0.91 22.11 8.07
N VAL A 260 2.11 22.42 7.56
CA VAL A 260 3.37 22.12 8.24
C VAL A 260 3.59 23.05 9.44
N LYS A 261 3.30 24.34 9.31
CA LYS A 261 3.52 25.33 10.38
C LYS A 261 2.48 25.28 11.49
N ASN A 262 1.24 24.96 11.15
CA ASN A 262 0.11 25.12 12.04
C ASN A 262 -0.46 23.77 12.46
N LYS A 263 -0.11 23.32 13.68
CA LYS A 263 -0.64 22.07 14.25
C LYS A 263 -2.17 22.07 14.45
N ALA A 264 -2.87 23.21 14.31
CA ALA A 264 -4.33 23.23 14.32
C ALA A 264 -4.96 22.74 13.01
N VAL A 265 -4.22 22.73 11.89
CA VAL A 265 -4.70 22.19 10.62
C VAL A 265 -4.65 20.67 10.66
N THR A 266 -5.80 20.01 10.67
CA THR A 266 -5.89 18.56 10.90
C THR A 266 -5.57 17.75 9.64
N ILE A 267 -5.33 16.45 9.81
CA ILE A 267 -5.18 15.49 8.70
C ILE A 267 -6.47 15.43 7.87
N ASP A 268 -7.64 15.61 8.48
CA ASP A 268 -8.91 15.64 7.74
C ASP A 268 -8.99 16.86 6.81
N THR A 269 -8.62 18.05 7.30
CA THR A 269 -8.51 19.25 6.46
C THR A 269 -7.50 19.03 5.32
N PHE A 270 -6.38 18.36 5.60
CA PHE A 270 -5.45 17.97 4.54
C PHE A 270 -6.11 17.07 3.49
N ASN A 271 -6.82 16.03 3.91
CA ASN A 271 -7.47 15.08 2.99
C ASN A 271 -8.55 15.78 2.13
N GLU A 272 -9.29 16.74 2.69
CA GLU A 272 -10.24 17.57 1.94
C GLU A 272 -9.56 18.42 0.87
N LYS A 273 -8.46 19.11 1.22
CA LYS A 273 -7.69 19.92 0.26
C LYS A 273 -7.03 19.05 -0.80
N TRP A 274 -6.52 17.88 -0.41
CA TRP A 274 -6.02 16.88 -1.34
C TRP A 274 -7.08 16.47 -2.36
N ALA A 275 -8.30 16.12 -1.92
CA ALA A 275 -9.36 15.69 -2.84
C ALA A 275 -9.72 16.76 -3.89
N VAL A 276 -9.65 18.05 -3.50
CA VAL A 276 -9.84 19.17 -4.45
C VAL A 276 -8.71 19.23 -5.47
N TYR A 277 -7.46 19.10 -5.02
CA TYR A 277 -6.30 19.10 -5.92
C TYR A 277 -6.26 17.86 -6.82
N GLU A 278 -6.51 16.67 -6.28
CA GLU A 278 -6.58 15.38 -7.00
C GLU A 278 -7.55 15.48 -8.18
N LYS A 279 -8.72 16.10 -7.98
CA LYS A 279 -9.70 16.32 -9.04
C LYS A 279 -9.16 17.18 -10.17
N VAL A 280 -8.42 18.26 -9.87
CA VAL A 280 -7.82 19.12 -10.90
C VAL A 280 -6.66 18.43 -11.59
N LEU A 281 -5.80 17.75 -10.83
CA LEU A 281 -4.68 16.96 -11.35
C LEU A 281 -5.17 15.92 -12.37
N LEU A 282 -6.37 15.37 -12.15
CA LEU A 282 -6.99 14.34 -12.97
C LEU A 282 -8.02 14.86 -13.97
N ASP A 283 -8.23 16.18 -14.09
CA ASP A 283 -9.38 16.73 -14.83
C ASP A 283 -9.33 16.46 -16.35
N GLU A 284 -8.14 16.32 -16.96
CA GLU A 284 -7.97 15.83 -18.34
C GLU A 284 -7.44 14.39 -18.43
N VAL A 285 -7.12 13.78 -17.29
CA VAL A 285 -6.87 12.34 -17.23
C VAL A 285 -8.24 11.69 -17.30
N ASP A 286 -8.57 11.13 -18.47
CA ASP A 286 -9.83 10.47 -18.79
C ASP A 286 -10.47 9.86 -17.53
N ALA A 287 -11.73 10.21 -17.19
CA ALA A 287 -12.36 9.93 -15.88
C ALA A 287 -12.16 8.47 -15.41
N PHE A 288 -12.05 7.58 -16.38
CA PHE A 288 -11.66 6.19 -16.25
C PHE A 288 -10.34 5.95 -15.51
N ALA A 289 -9.27 6.72 -15.74
CA ALA A 289 -7.98 6.50 -15.10
C ALA A 289 -8.01 6.81 -13.58
N LEU A 290 -8.72 7.85 -13.12
CA LEU A 290 -8.95 8.08 -11.68
C LEU A 290 -9.74 6.92 -11.06
N GLN A 291 -10.75 6.47 -11.79
CA GLN A 291 -11.60 5.37 -11.36
C GLN A 291 -10.84 4.03 -11.36
N MET A 292 -9.87 3.83 -12.26
CA MET A 292 -8.98 2.67 -12.29
C MET A 292 -8.06 2.62 -11.07
N VAL A 293 -7.45 3.76 -10.70
CA VAL A 293 -6.66 3.87 -9.47
C VAL A 293 -7.52 3.51 -8.26
N THR A 294 -8.76 4.00 -8.22
CA THR A 294 -9.71 3.68 -7.13
C THR A 294 -10.03 2.19 -7.09
N LEU A 295 -10.27 1.54 -8.23
CA LEU A 295 -10.46 0.09 -8.28
C LEU A 295 -9.25 -0.69 -7.74
N MET A 296 -8.03 -0.26 -8.09
CA MET A 296 -6.80 -0.88 -7.56
C MET A 296 -6.70 -0.74 -6.04
N ARG A 297 -7.06 0.42 -5.47
CA ARG A 297 -7.13 0.61 -4.00
C ARG A 297 -8.19 -0.28 -3.35
N LEU A 298 -9.30 -0.53 -4.04
CA LEU A 298 -10.36 -1.40 -3.51
C LEU A 298 -9.96 -2.87 -3.57
N ALA A 299 -9.18 -3.27 -4.57
CA ALA A 299 -8.74 -4.65 -4.71
C ALA A 299 -7.84 -5.13 -3.58
N SER A 300 -7.01 -4.25 -3.00
CA SER A 300 -6.20 -4.62 -1.83
C SER A 300 -7.05 -4.92 -0.58
N LYS A 301 -8.31 -4.47 -0.56
CA LYS A 301 -9.26 -4.73 0.52
C LYS A 301 -10.08 -6.00 0.30
N VAL A 302 -9.96 -6.65 -0.86
CA VAL A 302 -10.72 -7.87 -1.19
C VAL A 302 -9.89 -9.10 -0.83
N ARG A 303 -10.40 -9.89 0.12
CA ARG A 303 -9.76 -11.13 0.57
C ARG A 303 -9.95 -12.28 -0.43
N ARG A 304 -9.14 -13.33 -0.28
CA ARG A 304 -9.43 -14.63 -0.88
C ARG A 304 -10.81 -15.12 -0.39
N PRO A 305 -11.63 -15.79 -1.23
CA PRO A 305 -11.34 -16.27 -2.59
C PRO A 305 -11.86 -15.33 -3.69
N PHE A 306 -11.79 -14.01 -3.51
CA PHE A 306 -12.22 -13.06 -4.57
C PHE A 306 -11.08 -12.24 -5.14
N PHE A 307 -9.88 -12.35 -4.59
CA PHE A 307 -8.73 -11.58 -5.03
C PHE A 307 -8.37 -11.84 -6.51
N GLY A 308 -8.30 -13.10 -6.94
CA GLY A 308 -8.02 -13.45 -8.33
C GLY A 308 -9.08 -12.93 -9.29
N ARG A 309 -10.36 -13.03 -8.92
CA ARG A 309 -11.49 -12.44 -9.66
C ARG A 309 -11.38 -10.92 -9.80
N THR A 310 -11.06 -10.24 -8.70
CA THR A 310 -10.90 -8.79 -8.61
C THR A 310 -9.79 -8.29 -9.53
N VAL A 311 -8.63 -8.93 -9.47
CA VAL A 311 -7.51 -8.61 -10.37
C VAL A 311 -7.88 -8.85 -11.83
N GLY A 312 -8.63 -9.91 -12.12
CA GLY A 312 -9.14 -10.18 -13.47
C GLY A 312 -10.06 -9.07 -13.99
N VAL A 313 -11.00 -8.60 -13.18
CA VAL A 313 -11.91 -7.49 -13.53
C VAL A 313 -11.15 -6.17 -13.72
N ILE A 314 -10.13 -5.88 -12.90
CA ILE A 314 -9.28 -4.69 -13.10
C ILE A 314 -8.55 -4.76 -14.45
N LYS A 315 -7.99 -5.92 -14.80
CA LYS A 315 -7.29 -6.09 -16.09
C LYS A 315 -8.24 -5.94 -17.28
N MET A 316 -9.49 -6.40 -17.15
CA MET A 316 -10.53 -6.18 -18.14
C MET A 316 -10.81 -4.69 -18.32
N TRP A 317 -10.98 -3.96 -17.23
CA TRP A 317 -11.16 -2.51 -17.28
C TRP A 317 -9.94 -1.79 -17.86
N GLN A 318 -8.72 -2.14 -17.45
CA GLN A 318 -7.50 -1.56 -18.00
C GLN A 318 -7.43 -1.71 -19.53
N ALA A 319 -7.78 -2.88 -20.04
CA ALA A 319 -7.79 -3.13 -21.48
C ALA A 319 -8.86 -2.30 -22.19
N LEU A 320 -10.06 -2.21 -21.61
CA LEU A 320 -11.15 -1.39 -22.11
C LEU A 320 -10.76 0.09 -22.16
N THR A 321 -10.24 0.65 -21.06
CA THR A 321 -9.80 2.04 -20.96
C THR A 321 -8.62 2.37 -21.88
N SER A 322 -7.84 1.36 -22.26
CA SER A 322 -6.72 1.51 -23.20
C SER A 322 -7.12 1.32 -24.68
N SER A 323 -8.40 1.06 -24.99
CA SER A 323 -8.90 0.95 -26.37
C SER A 323 -8.84 2.31 -27.06
N LYS A 324 -8.35 2.33 -28.31
CA LYS A 324 -8.32 3.55 -29.12
C LYS A 324 -9.72 3.99 -29.51
N GLU A 325 -10.62 3.03 -29.71
CA GLU A 325 -12.01 3.27 -30.05
C GLU A 325 -12.77 3.89 -28.86
N LEU A 326 -12.54 3.40 -27.64
CA LEU A 326 -13.11 4.03 -26.45
C LEU A 326 -12.56 5.44 -26.22
N GLN A 327 -11.24 5.65 -26.38
CA GLN A 327 -10.64 6.99 -26.26
C GLN A 327 -11.23 7.98 -27.30
N ALA A 328 -11.65 7.48 -28.46
CA ALA A 328 -12.30 8.27 -29.51
C ALA A 328 -13.83 8.42 -29.33
N GLU A 329 -14.45 7.68 -28.41
CA GLU A 329 -15.90 7.69 -28.18
C GLU A 329 -16.35 9.04 -27.61
N LYS A 330 -17.30 9.72 -28.26
CA LYS A 330 -17.81 11.04 -27.86
C LYS A 330 -19.28 11.01 -27.43
N ALA A 331 -19.97 9.89 -27.58
CA ALA A 331 -21.37 9.76 -27.22
C ALA A 331 -21.56 9.82 -25.69
N ALA A 332 -22.20 10.88 -25.22
CA ALA A 332 -22.43 11.12 -23.79
C ALA A 332 -23.18 9.98 -23.09
N THR A 333 -24.14 9.34 -23.77
CA THR A 333 -24.90 8.21 -23.22
C THR A 333 -24.03 6.98 -22.97
N ARG A 334 -23.11 6.66 -23.88
CA ARG A 334 -22.18 5.53 -23.71
C ARG A 334 -21.15 5.78 -22.63
N ARG A 335 -20.58 6.99 -22.59
CA ARG A 335 -19.68 7.41 -21.51
C ARG A 335 -20.36 7.33 -20.14
N ALA A 336 -21.64 7.71 -20.05
CA ALA A 336 -22.43 7.57 -18.83
C ALA A 336 -22.64 6.11 -18.42
N THR A 337 -22.96 5.21 -19.37
CA THR A 337 -23.09 3.77 -19.10
C THR A 337 -21.81 3.16 -18.55
N LEU A 338 -20.67 3.45 -19.19
CA LEU A 338 -19.37 2.96 -18.76
C LEU A 338 -18.96 3.53 -17.39
N SER A 339 -19.21 4.82 -17.15
CA SER A 339 -18.97 5.42 -15.84
C SER A 339 -19.83 4.76 -14.76
N GLN A 340 -21.10 4.47 -15.03
CA GLN A 340 -21.97 3.79 -14.07
C GLN A 340 -21.52 2.35 -13.82
N LEU A 341 -21.13 1.62 -14.86
CA LEU A 341 -20.60 0.25 -14.72
C LEU A 341 -19.33 0.23 -13.87
N LEU A 342 -18.50 1.26 -13.98
CA LEU A 342 -17.29 1.40 -13.17
C LEU A 342 -17.60 1.70 -11.71
N VAL A 343 -18.59 2.56 -11.45
CA VAL A 343 -19.14 2.80 -10.09
C VAL A 343 -19.71 1.50 -9.51
N ASP A 344 -20.46 0.73 -10.27
CA ASP A 344 -21.00 -0.56 -9.83
C ASP A 344 -19.88 -1.56 -9.52
N THR A 345 -18.80 -1.54 -10.31
CA THR A 345 -17.60 -2.35 -10.05
C THR A 345 -16.96 -1.98 -8.71
N MET A 346 -16.80 -0.68 -8.43
CA MET A 346 -16.27 -0.20 -7.15
C MET A 346 -17.16 -0.63 -5.98
N ALA A 347 -18.47 -0.46 -6.11
CA ALA A 347 -19.43 -0.83 -5.07
C ALA A 347 -19.37 -2.33 -4.75
N GLU A 348 -19.21 -3.18 -5.77
CA GLU A 348 -19.08 -4.62 -5.58
C GLU A 348 -17.76 -4.99 -4.89
N PHE A 349 -16.64 -4.34 -5.22
CA PHE A 349 -15.35 -4.57 -4.53
C PHE A 349 -15.43 -4.13 -3.07
N GLU A 350 -16.01 -2.96 -2.79
CA GLU A 350 -16.23 -2.51 -1.42
C GLU A 350 -17.12 -3.46 -0.63
N LYS A 351 -18.25 -3.89 -1.22
CA LYS A 351 -19.19 -4.81 -0.59
C LYS A 351 -18.51 -6.14 -0.30
N THR A 352 -17.77 -6.69 -1.26
CA THR A 352 -17.00 -7.93 -1.09
C THR A 352 -15.95 -7.82 0.01
N GLY A 353 -15.19 -6.72 0.05
CA GLY A 353 -14.20 -6.48 1.10
C GLY A 353 -14.80 -6.33 2.50
N LYS A 354 -16.02 -5.78 2.61
CA LYS A 354 -16.75 -5.60 3.89
C LYS A 354 -17.48 -6.85 4.36
N GLU A 355 -17.97 -7.69 3.45
CA GLU A 355 -18.79 -8.85 3.80
C GLU A 355 -17.96 -10.13 3.98
N VAL A 356 -16.85 -10.26 3.25
CA VAL A 356 -15.91 -11.38 3.39
C VAL A 356 -14.82 -11.02 4.39
N THR A 357 -15.19 -10.84 5.66
CA THR A 357 -14.31 -10.33 6.72
C THR A 357 -13.65 -11.40 7.57
N ALA A 358 -14.30 -12.54 7.77
CA ALA A 358 -13.78 -13.65 8.55
C ALA A 358 -14.35 -14.99 8.08
N PHE A 359 -13.58 -16.05 8.29
CA PHE A 359 -13.94 -17.40 7.87
C PHE A 359 -14.63 -18.23 8.98
N SER A 360 -15.07 -17.60 10.06
CA SER A 360 -15.42 -18.25 11.33
C SER A 360 -16.85 -18.80 11.42
N LYS A 361 -17.68 -18.69 10.37
CA LYS A 361 -19.06 -19.23 10.33
C LYS A 361 -19.40 -19.78 8.94
N VAL A 362 -19.26 -21.09 8.77
CA VAL A 362 -19.37 -21.80 7.48
C VAL A 362 -20.71 -21.54 6.78
N ASP A 363 -21.84 -21.66 7.48
CA ASP A 363 -23.17 -21.58 6.85
C ASP A 363 -23.50 -20.18 6.30
N THR A 364 -23.09 -19.11 7.00
CA THR A 364 -23.27 -17.73 6.51
C THR A 364 -22.26 -17.36 5.43
N LEU A 365 -21.07 -17.97 5.47
CA LEU A 365 -19.98 -17.70 4.54
C LEU A 365 -20.30 -18.25 3.15
N GLU A 366 -20.90 -19.43 3.04
CA GLU A 366 -21.24 -20.02 1.73
C GLU A 366 -22.27 -19.18 0.96
N ALA A 367 -23.31 -18.69 1.65
CA ALA A 367 -24.33 -17.83 1.03
C ALA A 367 -23.73 -16.50 0.55
N THR A 368 -22.93 -15.83 1.38
CA THR A 368 -22.21 -14.61 1.00
C THR A 368 -21.28 -14.88 -0.18
N ILE A 369 -20.50 -15.97 -0.15
CA ILE A 369 -19.62 -16.33 -1.26
C ILE A 369 -20.41 -16.55 -2.55
N ALA A 370 -21.54 -17.26 -2.51
CA ALA A 370 -22.38 -17.48 -3.69
C ALA A 370 -22.92 -16.16 -4.25
N GLU A 371 -23.44 -15.28 -3.40
CA GLU A 371 -23.97 -13.97 -3.80
C GLU A 371 -22.88 -13.09 -4.43
N ARG A 372 -21.69 -13.03 -3.83
CA ARG A 372 -20.56 -12.27 -4.38
C ARG A 372 -20.07 -12.88 -5.71
N LYS A 373 -20.00 -14.21 -5.85
CA LYS A 373 -19.66 -14.88 -7.12
C LYS A 373 -20.62 -14.48 -8.26
N GLU A 374 -21.91 -14.40 -7.96
CA GLU A 374 -22.92 -13.92 -8.89
C GLU A 374 -22.70 -12.45 -9.25
N GLY A 375 -22.42 -11.59 -8.25
CA GLY A 375 -22.05 -10.19 -8.46
C GLY A 375 -20.90 -10.00 -9.46
N TYR A 376 -19.80 -10.74 -9.27
CA TYR A 376 -18.66 -10.71 -10.22
C TYR A 376 -19.02 -11.24 -11.61
N THR A 377 -19.82 -12.31 -11.68
CA THR A 377 -20.30 -12.85 -12.96
C THR A 377 -21.12 -11.82 -13.73
N ASN A 378 -22.01 -11.13 -13.04
CA ASN A 378 -22.83 -10.07 -13.61
C ASN A 378 -21.99 -8.87 -14.08
N LEU A 379 -20.98 -8.46 -13.30
CA LEU A 379 -20.04 -7.41 -13.70
C LEU A 379 -19.28 -7.77 -14.96
N VAL A 380 -18.68 -8.97 -15.02
CA VAL A 380 -17.93 -9.42 -16.20
C VAL A 380 -18.83 -9.51 -17.42
N GLY A 381 -20.07 -10.01 -17.28
CA GLY A 381 -21.03 -10.03 -18.38
C GLY A 381 -21.38 -8.64 -18.91
N ARG A 382 -21.53 -7.65 -18.02
CA ARG A 382 -21.78 -6.26 -18.40
C ARG A 382 -20.56 -5.62 -19.06
N ILE A 383 -19.34 -5.84 -18.54
CA ILE A 383 -18.10 -5.36 -19.17
C ILE A 383 -17.93 -5.97 -20.56
N LYS A 384 -18.19 -7.28 -20.70
CA LYS A 384 -18.17 -7.98 -21.99
C LYS A 384 -19.12 -7.33 -23.00
N SER A 385 -20.34 -7.04 -22.57
CA SER A 385 -21.35 -6.41 -23.44
C SER A 385 -20.88 -5.04 -23.96
N GLU A 386 -20.12 -4.29 -23.17
CA GLU A 386 -19.52 -3.03 -23.61
C GLU A 386 -18.30 -3.26 -24.52
N VAL A 387 -17.45 -4.25 -24.21
CA VAL A 387 -16.27 -4.60 -25.02
C VAL A 387 -16.65 -5.10 -26.41
N ASP A 388 -17.73 -5.86 -26.55
CA ASP A 388 -18.25 -6.33 -27.84
C ASP A 388 -18.63 -5.17 -28.78
N THR A 389 -18.73 -3.93 -28.27
CA THR A 389 -18.96 -2.73 -29.08
C THR A 389 -17.68 -2.12 -29.66
N TYR A 390 -16.49 -2.56 -29.20
CA TYR A 390 -15.19 -2.05 -29.63
C TYR A 390 -14.38 -3.12 -30.37
N SER A 391 -14.17 -2.91 -31.66
CA SER A 391 -13.61 -3.95 -32.55
C SER A 391 -12.12 -4.22 -32.32
N ASP A 392 -11.39 -3.21 -31.81
CA ASP A 392 -9.97 -3.29 -31.50
C ASP A 392 -9.63 -4.15 -30.25
N LEU A 393 -10.65 -4.58 -29.50
CA LEU A 393 -10.50 -5.40 -28.30
C LEU A 393 -10.76 -6.90 -28.51
N GLY A 394 -11.37 -7.34 -29.61
CA GLY A 394 -11.86 -8.73 -29.78
C GLY A 394 -10.84 -9.82 -29.39
N GLY A 395 -9.71 -9.92 -30.09
CA GLY A 395 -8.69 -10.94 -29.79
C GLY A 395 -7.91 -10.72 -28.48
N LYS A 396 -7.98 -9.53 -27.88
CA LYS A 396 -7.41 -9.23 -26.56
C LYS A 396 -8.37 -9.64 -25.44
N TRP A 397 -9.66 -9.53 -25.69
CA TRP A 397 -10.72 -9.88 -24.76
C TRP A 397 -10.71 -11.36 -24.39
N GLU A 398 -10.56 -12.26 -25.38
CA GLU A 398 -10.49 -13.71 -25.12
C GLU A 398 -9.36 -14.09 -24.15
N LYS A 399 -8.20 -13.41 -24.26
CA LYS A 399 -7.07 -13.61 -23.35
C LYS A 399 -7.38 -13.10 -21.94
N LEU A 400 -8.10 -11.99 -21.82
CA LEU A 400 -8.52 -11.43 -20.53
C LEU A 400 -9.60 -12.27 -19.86
N GLU A 401 -10.55 -12.79 -20.64
CA GLU A 401 -11.58 -13.74 -20.18
C GLU A 401 -10.93 -15.04 -19.70
N THR A 402 -9.93 -15.55 -20.43
CA THR A 402 -9.13 -16.70 -20.00
C THR A 402 -8.37 -16.42 -18.69
N ALA A 403 -7.73 -15.24 -18.58
CA ALA A 403 -7.01 -14.86 -17.37
C ALA A 403 -7.94 -14.71 -16.15
N TYR A 404 -9.13 -14.13 -16.35
CA TYR A 404 -10.17 -14.08 -15.32
C TYR A 404 -10.65 -15.48 -14.92
N GLY A 405 -10.89 -16.36 -15.90
CA GLY A 405 -11.25 -17.77 -15.66
C GLY A 405 -10.19 -18.52 -14.84
N ASN A 406 -8.91 -18.28 -15.12
CA ASN A 406 -7.81 -18.83 -14.31
C ASN A 406 -7.82 -18.27 -12.88
N GLY A 407 -8.09 -16.97 -12.71
CA GLY A 407 -8.25 -16.34 -11.40
C GLY A 407 -9.40 -16.95 -10.59
N VAL A 408 -10.55 -17.17 -11.25
CA VAL A 408 -11.71 -17.89 -10.71
C VAL A 408 -11.33 -19.29 -10.25
N ALA A 409 -10.62 -20.06 -11.08
CA ALA A 409 -10.23 -21.42 -10.77
C ALA A 409 -9.28 -21.50 -9.57
N VAL A 410 -8.25 -20.65 -9.52
CA VAL A 410 -7.31 -20.58 -8.39
C VAL A 410 -8.04 -20.21 -7.09
N ASP A 411 -8.92 -19.21 -7.16
CA ASP A 411 -9.69 -18.79 -6.00
C ASP A 411 -10.64 -19.90 -5.52
N ASP A 412 -11.31 -20.62 -6.42
CA ASP A 412 -12.19 -21.75 -6.08
C ASP A 412 -11.43 -22.95 -5.51
N GLU A 413 -10.25 -23.24 -6.05
CA GLU A 413 -9.37 -24.28 -5.51
C GLU A 413 -8.92 -23.95 -4.08
N ASN A 414 -8.51 -22.70 -3.84
CA ASN A 414 -8.11 -22.25 -2.52
C ASN A 414 -9.28 -22.27 -1.52
N LEU A 415 -10.47 -21.84 -1.94
CA LEU A 415 -11.67 -21.96 -1.12
C LEU A 415 -11.97 -23.42 -0.79
N LYS A 416 -11.87 -24.33 -1.77
CA LYS A 416 -12.08 -25.76 -1.55
C LYS A 416 -11.10 -26.33 -0.52
N LYS A 417 -9.79 -26.03 -0.67
CA LYS A 417 -8.76 -26.44 0.29
C LYS A 417 -9.06 -25.92 1.69
N PHE A 418 -9.49 -24.67 1.77
CA PHE A 418 -9.85 -24.02 3.03
C PHE A 418 -11.07 -24.65 3.70
N LEU A 419 -12.16 -24.90 2.96
CA LEU A 419 -13.35 -25.58 3.49
C LEU A 419 -13.05 -27.03 3.90
N GLN A 420 -12.23 -27.75 3.14
CA GLN A 420 -11.76 -29.09 3.51
C GLN A 420 -10.96 -29.06 4.81
N PHE A 421 -10.08 -28.06 4.97
CA PHE A 421 -9.31 -27.86 6.20
C PHE A 421 -10.22 -27.61 7.41
N ILE A 422 -11.22 -26.72 7.28
CA ILE A 422 -12.21 -26.49 8.35
C ILE A 422 -12.97 -27.78 8.67
N GLN A 423 -13.56 -28.44 7.67
CA GLN A 423 -14.35 -29.66 7.88
C GLN A 423 -13.54 -30.77 8.58
N THR A 424 -12.27 -30.95 8.20
CA THR A 424 -11.39 -31.94 8.81
C THR A 424 -11.11 -31.61 10.28
N ASN A 425 -10.93 -30.33 10.61
CA ASN A 425 -10.60 -29.89 11.97
C ASN A 425 -11.83 -29.76 12.89
N GLU A 426 -12.99 -29.34 12.38
CA GLU A 426 -14.25 -29.35 13.12
C GLU A 426 -14.73 -30.80 13.39
N SER A 427 -14.53 -31.72 12.43
CA SER A 427 -14.80 -33.14 12.64
C SER A 427 -13.85 -33.76 13.69
N ALA A 428 -12.60 -33.31 13.75
CA ALA A 428 -11.64 -33.72 14.77
C ALA A 428 -11.98 -33.15 16.17
N ALA A 429 -12.51 -31.92 16.24
CA ALA A 429 -13.00 -31.31 17.49
C ALA A 429 -14.28 -31.99 18.02
N LEU A 430 -15.15 -32.48 17.13
CA LEU A 430 -16.34 -33.26 17.50
C LEU A 430 -16.01 -34.69 17.95
N LEU A 431 -14.90 -35.27 17.47
CA LEU A 431 -14.41 -36.60 17.91
C LEU A 431 -13.61 -36.57 19.22
N THR A 432 -13.27 -35.38 19.73
CA THR A 432 -12.52 -35.17 20.99
C THR A 432 -13.38 -34.62 22.13
N SER A 433 -14.68 -34.36 21.89
CA SER A 433 -15.63 -34.10 22.97
C SER A 433 -16.04 -35.44 23.62
N PRO A 434 -15.75 -35.66 24.92
CA PRO A 434 -16.25 -36.83 25.61
C PRO A 434 -17.77 -36.70 25.78
N VAL A 435 -18.50 -37.77 25.43
CA VAL A 435 -19.86 -38.01 25.91
C VAL A 435 -19.82 -38.39 27.38
#